data_AF-A0A1V4VD95-F1
#
_entry.id   AF-A0A1V4VD95-F1
#
_cell.length_a   1.000
_cell.length_b   1.000
_cell.length_c   1.000
_cell.angle_alpha   90.00
_cell.angle_beta   90.00
_cell.angle_gamma   90.00
#
_symmetry.space_group_name_H-M   'P 1'
#
loop_
_entity.id
_entity.type
_entity.pdbx_description
1 polymer ?
#
loop_
_entity_poly.entity_id
_entity_poly.type
_entity_poly.pdbx_seq_one_letter_code
_entity_poly.pdbx_strand_id
1 'polypeptide(L)' 'MEEKISLTFTEEHKYQLDFFPPLFWREFAEGYGGLPWIEISDERTAIVAANYSYLLDLLVQARLYRLSRLPSGSRPQ' A
#
# COMPACT_ATOMS: atom_id res chain seq x y z
N MET A 1 -3.60 -13.79 7.60
CA MET A 1 -4.59 -12.74 7.28
C MET A 1 -4.41 -12.38 5.82
N GLU A 2 -5.48 -12.06 5.09
CA GLU A 2 -5.39 -11.68 3.68
C GLU A 2 -4.79 -10.28 3.52
N GLU A 3 -3.93 -10.09 2.51
CA GLU A 3 -3.32 -8.79 2.23
C GLU A 3 -4.35 -7.86 1.57
N LYS A 4 -4.58 -6.71 2.18
CA LYS A 4 -5.56 -5.73 1.74
C LYS A 4 -5.02 -4.31 1.87
N ILE A 5 -5.59 -3.42 1.07
CA ILE A 5 -5.35 -1.99 1.13
C ILE A 5 -6.74 -1.35 1.29
N SER A 6 -6.92 -0.54 2.32
CA SER A 6 -8.15 0.22 2.54
C SER A 6 -7.96 1.68 2.17
N LEU A 7 -8.93 2.25 1.45
CA LEU A 7 -9.00 3.67 1.13
C LEU A 7 -10.03 4.34 2.04
N THR A 8 -9.62 5.37 2.76
CA THR A 8 -10.49 6.22 3.58
C THR A 8 -10.20 7.70 3.29
N PHE A 9 -11.01 8.58 3.88
CA PHE A 9 -10.79 10.02 3.82
C PHE A 9 -10.45 10.55 5.21
N THR A 10 -9.43 11.41 5.29
CA THR A 10 -9.10 12.13 6.52
C THR A 10 -10.15 13.21 6.81
N GLU A 11 -10.14 13.78 8.02
CA GLU A 11 -10.98 14.95 8.37
C GLU A 11 -10.74 16.15 7.44
N GLU A 12 -9.52 16.27 6.89
CA GLU A 12 -9.15 17.28 5.90
C GLU A 12 -9.53 16.94 4.45
N HIS A 13 -10.37 15.92 4.23
CA HIS A 13 -10.79 15.44 2.90
C HIS A 13 -9.64 14.94 1.99
N LYS A 14 -8.51 14.54 2.58
CA LYS A 14 -7.41 13.88 1.85
C LYS A 14 -7.65 12.38 1.77
N TYR A 15 -7.05 11.74 0.78
CA TYR A 15 -7.11 10.29 0.61
C TYR A 15 -6.09 9.61 1.51
N GLN A 16 -6.51 8.64 2.32
CA GLN A 16 -5.64 7.82 3.14
C GLN A 16 -5.70 6.37 2.68
N LEU A 17 -4.53 5.78 2.42
CA LEU A 17 -4.40 4.34 2.24
C LEU A 17 -3.73 3.71 3.46
N ASP A 18 -4.36 2.69 4.01
CA ASP A 18 -3.78 1.84 5.04
C ASP A 18 -3.55 0.43 4.49
N PHE A 19 -2.35 -0.10 4.72
CA PHE A 19 -1.85 -1.36 4.19
C PHE A 19 -1.83 -2.42 5.28
N PHE A 20 -2.51 -3.55 5.04
CA PHE A 20 -2.63 -4.63 6.02
C PHE A 20 -2.28 -5.99 5.41
N PRO A 21 -1.57 -6.87 6.14
CA PRO A 21 -0.92 -6.60 7.43
C PRO A 21 0.36 -5.75 7.24
N PRO A 22 0.70 -4.83 8.18
CA PRO A 22 1.83 -3.91 8.04
C PRO A 22 3.16 -4.62 7.72
N LEU A 23 3.46 -5.71 8.43
CA LEU A 23 4.66 -6.52 8.21
C LEU A 23 4.82 -7.04 6.77
N PHE A 24 3.72 -7.37 6.10
CA PHE A 24 3.78 -7.80 4.70
C PHE A 24 4.16 -6.65 3.76
N TRP A 25 3.65 -5.45 4.04
CA TRP A 25 3.79 -4.27 3.17
C TRP A 25 4.98 -3.39 3.52
N ARG A 26 5.63 -3.57 4.68
CA ARG A 26 6.77 -2.74 5.11
C ARG A 26 7.88 -2.71 4.06
N GLU A 27 8.31 -3.87 3.56
CA GLU A 27 9.40 -3.94 2.57
C GLU A 27 9.04 -3.19 1.28
N PHE A 28 7.78 -3.27 0.85
CA PHE A 28 7.27 -2.47 -0.26
C PHE A 28 7.32 -0.97 0.05
N ALA A 29 6.87 -0.58 1.25
CA ALA A 29 6.82 0.83 1.66
C ALA A 29 8.21 1.46 1.77
N GLU A 30 9.17 0.75 2.38
CA GLU A 30 10.57 1.18 2.49
C GLU A 30 11.25 1.31 1.12
N GLY A 31 10.87 0.47 0.15
CA GLY A 31 11.37 0.54 -1.22
C GLY A 31 10.66 1.55 -2.12
N TYR A 32 9.46 2.01 -1.76
CA TYR A 32 8.67 2.94 -2.57
C TYR A 32 9.03 4.40 -2.30
N GLY A 33 9.81 5.00 -3.20
CA GLY A 33 10.24 6.41 -3.11
C GLY A 33 9.35 7.43 -3.84
N GLY A 34 8.18 7.03 -4.37
CA GLY A 34 7.33 7.90 -5.20
C GLY A 34 6.49 8.91 -4.42
N LEU A 35 6.16 8.61 -3.16
CA LEU A 35 5.36 9.46 -2.28
C LEU A 35 5.78 9.29 -0.81
N PRO A 36 5.63 10.33 0.04
CA PRO A 36 6.00 10.25 1.44
C PRO A 36 4.98 9.43 2.25
N TRP A 37 5.46 8.43 2.97
CA TRP A 37 4.67 7.67 3.93
C TRP A 37 4.44 8.49 5.21
N ILE A 38 3.26 8.36 5.82
CA ILE A 38 3.00 8.93 7.15
C ILE A 38 3.59 8.03 8.22
N GLU A 39 3.46 6.72 8.04
CA GLU A 39 3.94 5.75 9.01
C GLU A 39 4.38 4.47 8.29
N ILE A 40 5.53 3.96 8.73
CA ILE A 40 6.06 2.65 8.37
C ILE A 40 6.56 2.00 9.67
N SER A 41 5.71 1.16 10.28
CA SER A 41 5.99 0.47 11.54
C SER A 41 5.50 -0.98 11.48
N ASP A 42 5.80 -1.76 12.52
CA ASP A 42 5.26 -3.12 12.67
C ASP A 42 3.74 -3.11 12.90
N GLU A 43 3.20 -1.97 13.32
CA GLU A 43 1.81 -1.78 13.71
C GLU A 43 0.98 -1.10 12.62
N ARG A 44 1.60 -0.29 11.75
CA ARG A 44 0.90 0.44 10.69
C ARG A 44 1.80 0.77 9.51
N THR A 45 1.23 0.70 8.31
CA THR A 45 1.85 1.17 7.07
C THR A 45 0.83 2.00 6.33
N ALA A 46 1.04 3.32 6.24
CA ALA A 46 0.02 4.24 5.76
C ALA A 46 0.58 5.46 5.02
N ILE A 47 -0.20 5.93 4.04
CA ILE A 47 0.10 7.11 3.24
C ILE A 47 -1.15 8.00 3.10
N VAL A 48 -0.93 9.32 3.04
CA VAL A 48 -1.99 10.29 2.72
C VAL A 48 -1.57 11.13 1.53
N ALA A 49 -2.50 11.31 0.60
CA ALA A 49 -2.32 12.15 -0.57
C ALA A 49 -3.50 13.13 -0.72
N ALA A 50 -3.20 14.35 -1.14
CA ALA A 50 -4.23 15.33 -1.48
C ALA A 50 -4.91 15.03 -2.84
N ASN A 51 -4.21 14.32 -3.73
CA ASN A 51 -4.72 13.97 -5.05
C ASN A 51 -4.74 12.46 -5.25
N TYR A 52 -5.90 11.95 -5.67
CA TYR A 52 -6.10 10.53 -5.96
C TYR A 52 -5.16 9.99 -7.05
N SER A 53 -4.81 10.81 -8.05
CA SER A 53 -3.97 10.37 -9.17
C SER A 53 -2.58 9.92 -8.72
N TYR A 54 -2.05 10.49 -7.63
CA TYR A 54 -0.76 10.10 -7.06
C TYR A 54 -0.79 8.68 -6.51
N LEU A 55 -1.96 8.23 -6.00
CA LEU A 55 -2.11 6.90 -5.43
C LEU A 55 -2.18 5.80 -6.50
N LEU A 56 -2.48 6.14 -7.75
CA LEU A 56 -2.66 5.13 -8.81
C LEU A 56 -1.38 4.36 -9.10
N ASP A 57 -0.24 5.05 -9.25
CA ASP A 57 1.06 4.38 -9.44
C ASP A 57 1.39 3.49 -8.24
N LEU A 58 1.26 4.03 -7.03
CA LEU A 58 1.48 3.29 -5.78
C LEU A 58 0.60 2.04 -5.68
N LEU A 59 -0.67 2.09 -6.07
CA LEU A 59 -1.58 0.93 -6.08
C LEU A 59 -1.18 -0.12 -7.13
N VAL A 60 -0.69 0.31 -8.29
CA VAL A 60 -0.14 -0.60 -9.32
C VAL A 60 1.11 -1.30 -8.79
N GLN A 61 2.06 -0.55 -8.23
CA GLN A 61 3.29 -1.13 -7.67
C GLN A 61 2.98 -2.07 -6.49
N ALA A 62 2.03 -1.70 -5.62
CA ALA A 62 1.58 -2.55 -4.53
C ALA A 62 0.96 -3.87 -5.04
N ARG A 63 0.19 -3.81 -6.14
CA ARG A 63 -0.35 -5.01 -6.77
C ARG A 63 0.75 -5.91 -7.32
N LEU A 64 1.74 -5.34 -8.00
CA LEU A 64 2.90 -6.09 -8.52
C LEU A 64 3.71 -6.73 -7.40
N TYR A 65 3.96 -6.00 -6.31
CA TYR A 65 4.60 -6.52 -5.11
C TYR A 65 3.84 -7.71 -4.52
N ARG A 66 2.51 -7.60 -4.38
CA ARG A 66 1.69 -8.73 -3.89
C ARG A 66 1.80 -9.95 -4.81
N LEU A 67 1.70 -9.73 -6.14
CA LEU A 67 1.78 -10.82 -7.12
C LEU A 67 3.16 -11.50 -7.15
N SER A 68 4.24 -10.78 -6.89
CA SER A 68 5.60 -11.36 -6.85
C SER A 68 5.81 -12.26 -5.62
N ARG A 69 5.08 -11.99 -4.53
CA ARG A 69 5.10 -12.77 -3.28
C ARG A 69 4.17 -13.99 -3.29
N LEU A 70 3.26 -14.09 -4.28
CA LEU A 70 2.39 -15.26 -4.41
C LEU A 70 3.20 -16.51 -4.78
N PRO A 71 2.85 -17.69 -4.23
CA PRO A 71 3.43 -18.94 -4.67
C PRO A 71 3.26 -19.12 -6.19
N SER A 72 4.24 -19.73 -6.85
CA SER A 72 4.30 -19.84 -8.32
C SER A 72 3.05 -20.49 -8.97
N GLY A 73 2.20 -21.17 -8.20
CA GLY A 73 0.94 -21.78 -8.67
C GLY A 73 -0.33 -20.96 -8.42
N SER A 74 -0.25 -19.76 -7.85
CA SER A 74 -1.39 -18.91 -7.48
C SER A 74 -1.54 -17.65 -8.35
N ARG A 75 -0.74 -17.53 -9.41
CA ARG A 75 -0.87 -16.42 -10.36
C ARG A 75 -2.11 -16.66 -11.23
N PRO A 76 -3.09 -15.74 -11.27
CA PRO A 76 -4.19 -15.85 -12.22
C PRO A 76 -3.62 -15.84 -13.65
N GLN A 77 -4.07 -16.80 -14.46
CA GLN A 77 -3.79 -16.83 -15.91
C GLN A 77 -4.43 -15.64 -16.61
#